data_AF-W1F0X0-F1
#
_entry.id   AF-W1F0X0-F1
#
_cell.length_a   1.000
_cell.length_b   1.000
_cell.length_c   1.000
_cell.angle_alpha   90.00
_cell.angle_beta   90.00
_cell.angle_gamma   90.00
#
_symmetry.space_group_name_H-M   'P 1'
#
loop_
_entity.id
_entity.type
_entity.pdbx_description
1 polymer ?
#
loop_
_entity_poly.entity_id
_entity_poly.type
_entity_poly.pdbx_seq_one_letter_code
_entity_poly.pdbx_strand_id
1 'polypeptide(L)'
;MKNNAQLLMPREKMLKFGISALTDVELLALFLRTGTRGKDVLTLAKEMLENFGSLYGLLTSEYEQFSGVHGIGVAKFAQLKGIAELARRYYNVRMREESPLLSPEMTREFFTKPAHG
;
A
#
# COMPACT_ATOMS: atom_id res chain seq x y z
N MET A 1 26.62 10.33 12.08
CA MET A 1 25.97 11.22 11.08
C MET A 1 24.49 10.91 11.08
N LYS A 2 23.61 11.84 11.52
CA LYS A 2 22.16 11.63 11.42
C LYS A 2 21.80 11.69 9.93
N ASN A 3 21.14 10.65 9.41
CA ASN A 3 20.77 10.56 8.01
C ASN A 3 19.77 11.69 7.71
N ASN A 4 20.15 12.69 6.91
CA ASN A 4 19.29 13.85 6.59
C ASN A 4 17.95 13.45 5.95
N ALA A 5 17.83 12.23 5.44
CA ALA A 5 16.56 11.67 4.97
C ALA A 5 15.48 11.54 6.07
N GLN A 6 15.85 11.48 7.35
CA GLN A 6 14.90 11.41 8.48
C GLN A 6 14.23 12.75 8.82
N LEU A 7 14.75 13.87 8.30
CA LEU A 7 14.23 15.22 8.56
C LEU A 7 13.31 15.75 7.45
N LEU A 8 13.28 15.10 6.29
CA LEU A 8 12.48 15.53 5.16
C LEU A 8 11.01 15.15 5.34
N MET A 9 10.11 16.04 4.93
CA MET A 9 8.69 15.70 4.88
C MET A 9 8.45 14.62 3.81
N PRO A 10 7.42 13.77 3.95
CA PRO A 10 7.20 12.65 3.04
C PRO A 10 7.20 13.02 1.56
N ARG A 11 6.62 14.18 1.19
CA ARG A 11 6.60 14.67 -0.19
C ARG A 11 8.01 15.02 -0.69
N GLU A 12 8.80 15.70 0.13
CA GLU A 12 10.15 16.13 -0.22
C GLU A 12 11.08 14.91 -0.31
N LYS A 13 10.95 13.98 0.63
CA LYS A 13 11.69 12.72 0.65
C LYS A 13 11.36 11.87 -0.58
N MET A 14 10.09 11.78 -0.96
CA MET A 14 9.64 11.12 -2.19
C MET A 14 10.25 11.76 -3.44
N LEU A 15 10.23 13.10 -3.53
CA LEU A 15 10.81 13.80 -4.68
C LEU A 15 12.32 13.61 -4.80
N LYS A 16 13.03 13.53 -3.66
CA LYS A 16 14.50 13.43 -3.64
C LYS A 16 15.02 12.00 -3.77
N PHE A 17 14.32 11.02 -3.19
CA PHE A 17 14.81 9.65 -3.05
C PHE A 17 13.87 8.59 -3.62
N GLY A 18 12.73 9.00 -4.19
CA GLY A 18 11.71 8.10 -4.74
C GLY A 18 10.72 7.58 -3.69
N ILE A 19 9.60 7.03 -4.17
CA ILE A 19 8.52 6.51 -3.31
C ILE A 19 8.98 5.35 -2.42
N SER A 20 9.94 4.53 -2.88
CA SER A 20 10.49 3.38 -2.14
C SER A 20 11.33 3.77 -0.93
N ALA A 21 11.73 5.04 -0.80
CA ALA A 21 12.46 5.54 0.36
C ALA A 21 11.54 5.91 1.54
N LEU A 22 10.22 5.89 1.33
CA LEU A 22 9.24 6.16 2.37
C LEU A 22 8.98 4.91 3.20
N THR A 23 8.88 5.12 4.51
CA THR A 23 8.33 4.14 5.44
C THR A 23 6.80 4.03 5.27
N ASP A 24 6.21 2.93 5.75
CA ASP A 24 4.76 2.74 5.75
C ASP A 24 4.00 3.92 6.39
N VAL A 25 4.54 4.48 7.48
CA VAL A 25 3.98 5.66 8.16
C VAL A 25 3.98 6.87 7.23
N GLU A 26 5.10 7.15 6.56
CA GLU A 26 5.23 8.28 5.64
C GLU A 26 4.33 8.10 4.41
N LEU A 27 4.24 6.88 3.89
CA LEU A 27 3.43 6.51 2.73
C LEU A 27 1.94 6.66 3.05
N LEU A 28 1.50 6.16 4.20
CA LEU A 28 0.14 6.35 4.69
C LEU A 28 -0.17 7.83 4.95
N ALA A 29 0.77 8.58 5.53
CA ALA A 29 0.60 10.02 5.77
C ALA A 29 0.41 10.82 4.47
N LEU A 30 1.10 10.45 3.38
CA LEU A 30 0.88 11.05 2.06
C LEU A 30 -0.56 10.86 1.58
N PHE A 31 -1.11 9.66 1.77
CA PHE A 31 -2.49 9.35 1.40
C PHE A 31 -3.52 10.09 2.26
N LEU A 32 -3.29 10.14 3.58
CA LEU A 32 -4.21 10.83 4.50
C LEU A 32 -4.23 12.34 4.27
N ARG A 33 -3.14 12.93 3.74
CA ARG A 33 -2.94 14.36 3.40
C ARG A 33 -2.94 15.31 4.60
N THR A 34 -3.84 15.11 5.55
CA THR A 34 -4.02 15.93 6.74
C THR A 34 -4.28 15.06 7.96
N GLY A 35 -3.91 15.58 9.12
CA GLY A 35 -4.15 14.94 10.41
C GLY A 35 -5.61 15.03 10.83
N THR A 36 -5.82 15.08 12.13
CA THR A 36 -7.11 15.37 12.75
C THR A 36 -6.92 16.45 13.81
N ARG A 37 -8.00 16.91 14.44
CA ARG A 37 -7.90 17.91 15.51
C ARG A 37 -6.98 17.37 16.63
N GLY A 38 -5.89 18.09 16.90
CA GLY A 38 -4.93 17.74 17.95
C GLY A 38 -3.87 16.70 17.57
N LYS A 39 -3.85 16.20 16.33
CA LYS A 39 -2.82 15.26 15.84
C LYS A 39 -2.40 15.58 14.41
N ASP A 40 -1.10 15.69 14.16
CA ASP A 40 -0.59 15.81 12.80
C ASP A 40 -0.76 14.49 12.02
N VAL A 41 -0.54 14.55 10.70
CA VAL A 41 -0.78 13.42 9.79
C VAL A 41 0.17 12.25 10.00
N LEU A 42 1.42 12.49 10.42
CA LEU A 42 2.40 11.44 10.66
C LEU A 42 2.06 10.71 11.97
N THR A 43 1.70 11.46 13.01
CA THR A 43 1.23 10.88 14.28
C THR A 43 -0.02 10.03 14.05
N LEU A 44 -1.01 10.55 13.31
CA LEU A 44 -2.21 9.79 12.96
C LEU A 44 -1.89 8.51 12.18
N ALA A 45 -1.04 8.59 11.15
CA ALA A 45 -0.65 7.42 10.35
C ALA A 45 0.04 6.36 11.20
N LYS A 46 0.92 6.78 12.11
CA LYS A 46 1.62 5.88 13.04
C LYS A 46 0.65 5.15 13.97
N GLU A 47 -0.26 5.88 14.63
CA GLU A 47 -1.26 5.27 15.52
C GLU A 47 -2.17 4.31 14.79
N MET A 48 -2.54 4.61 13.54
CA MET A 48 -3.32 3.68 12.71
C MET A 48 -2.55 2.39 12.47
N LEU A 49 -1.29 2.46 12.06
CA LEU A 49 -0.50 1.26 11.84
C LEU A 49 -0.28 0.45 13.12
N GLU A 50 -0.12 1.11 14.27
CA GLU A 50 0.00 0.44 15.57
C GLU A 50 -1.32 -0.24 15.98
N ASN A 51 -2.46 0.44 15.85
CA ASN A 51 -3.78 -0.10 16.20
C ASN A 51 -4.20 -1.30 15.34
N PHE A 52 -3.84 -1.28 14.05
CA PHE A 52 -4.18 -2.35 13.11
C PHE A 52 -3.03 -3.34 12.88
N GLY A 53 -1.88 -3.13 13.54
CA GLY A 53 -0.68 -3.97 13.52
C GLY A 53 0.16 -3.93 12.24
N SER A 54 -0.41 -3.58 11.09
CA SER A 54 0.29 -3.47 9.81
C SER A 54 -0.52 -2.71 8.76
N LEU A 55 0.11 -2.34 7.64
CA LEU A 55 -0.61 -1.85 6.45
C LEU A 55 -1.64 -2.88 5.94
N TYR A 56 -1.29 -4.16 5.95
CA TYR A 56 -2.21 -5.21 5.55
C TYR A 56 -3.45 -5.22 6.45
N GLY A 57 -3.25 -5.30 7.77
CA GLY A 57 -4.34 -5.29 8.75
C GLY A 57 -5.21 -4.04 8.66
N LEU A 58 -4.60 -2.87 8.42
CA LEU A 58 -5.32 -1.61 8.22
C LEU A 58 -6.20 -1.62 6.96
N LEU A 59 -5.70 -2.16 5.85
CA LEU A 59 -6.41 -2.14 4.57
C LEU A 59 -7.49 -3.24 4.51
N THR A 60 -7.32 -4.34 5.25
CA THR A 60 -8.30 -5.44 5.29
C THR A 60 -9.33 -5.34 6.42
N SER A 61 -9.18 -4.43 7.38
CA SER A 61 -10.08 -4.32 8.55
C SER A 61 -11.49 -3.83 8.22
N GLU A 62 -12.48 -4.27 8.99
CA GLU A 62 -13.88 -3.89 8.81
C GLU A 62 -14.20 -2.52 9.42
N TYR A 63 -15.30 -1.91 8.99
CA TYR A 63 -15.68 -0.55 9.40
C TYR A 63 -15.86 -0.42 10.92
N GLU A 64 -16.38 -1.48 11.56
CA GLU A 64 -16.61 -1.53 13.00
C GLU A 64 -15.31 -1.35 13.78
N GLN A 65 -14.19 -1.86 13.26
CA GLN A 65 -12.87 -1.73 13.87
C GLN A 65 -12.32 -0.30 13.74
N PHE A 66 -12.82 0.50 12.78
CA PHE A 66 -12.48 1.92 12.64
C PHE A 66 -13.29 2.83 13.55
N SER A 67 -14.52 2.44 13.90
CA SER A 67 -15.41 3.24 14.75
C SER A 67 -14.82 3.53 16.15
N GLY A 68 -13.91 2.67 16.63
CA GLY A 68 -13.17 2.85 17.88
C GLY A 68 -12.00 3.84 17.81
N VAL A 69 -11.58 4.27 16.61
CA VAL A 69 -10.41 5.13 16.43
C VAL A 69 -10.83 6.59 16.27
N HIS A 70 -10.58 7.39 17.31
CA HIS A 70 -10.93 8.81 17.33
C HIS A 70 -10.22 9.57 16.20
N GLY A 71 -10.98 10.21 15.31
CA GLY A 71 -10.46 11.00 14.19
C GLY A 71 -10.45 10.30 12.83
N ILE A 72 -11.01 9.09 12.74
CA ILE A 72 -11.25 8.40 11.45
C ILE A 72 -12.75 8.35 11.18
N GLY A 73 -13.21 9.25 10.30
CA GLY A 73 -14.57 9.20 9.78
C GLY A 73 -14.72 8.30 8.56
N VAL A 74 -15.96 8.12 8.11
CA VAL A 74 -16.35 7.35 6.91
C VAL A 74 -15.49 7.68 5.69
N ALA A 75 -15.14 8.96 5.49
CA ALA A 75 -14.32 9.39 4.37
C ALA A 75 -12.92 8.76 4.35
N LYS A 76 -12.22 8.74 5.51
CA LYS A 76 -10.87 8.16 5.61
C LYS A 76 -10.93 6.64 5.48
N PHE A 77 -11.96 6.01 6.05
CA PHE A 77 -12.21 4.58 5.86
C PHE A 77 -12.41 4.21 4.38
N ALA A 78 -13.32 4.91 3.70
CA ALA A 78 -13.62 4.67 2.29
C ALA A 78 -12.38 4.87 1.40
N GLN A 79 -11.54 5.86 1.73
CA GLN A 79 -10.28 6.10 1.02
C GLN A 79 -9.32 4.91 1.14
N LEU A 80 -9.16 4.35 2.34
CA LEU A 80 -8.29 3.18 2.57
C LEU A 80 -8.79 1.93 1.84
N LYS A 81 -10.09 1.66 1.92
CA LYS A 81 -10.72 0.58 1.16
C LYS A 81 -10.58 0.76 -0.34
N GLY A 82 -10.72 1.99 -0.82
CA GLY A 82 -10.48 2.34 -2.21
C GLY A 82 -9.05 2.02 -2.66
N ILE A 83 -8.04 2.37 -1.86
CA ILE A 83 -6.62 2.08 -2.18
C ILE A 83 -6.37 0.57 -2.20
N ALA A 84 -6.91 -0.18 -1.23
CA ALA A 84 -6.78 -1.63 -1.19
C ALA A 84 -7.37 -2.30 -2.45
N GLU A 85 -8.56 -1.88 -2.87
CA GLU A 85 -9.22 -2.39 -4.07
C GLU A 85 -8.48 -1.98 -5.35
N LEU A 86 -7.96 -0.74 -5.43
CA LEU A 86 -7.14 -0.29 -6.55
C LEU A 86 -5.86 -1.12 -6.68
N ALA A 87 -5.17 -1.38 -5.57
CA ALA A 87 -3.99 -2.24 -5.56
C ALA A 87 -4.35 -3.66 -6.06
N ARG A 88 -5.43 -4.24 -5.52
CA ARG A 88 -5.92 -5.56 -5.95
C ARG A 88 -6.22 -5.61 -7.45
N ARG A 89 -6.91 -4.59 -7.99
CA ARG A 89 -7.20 -4.49 -9.44
C ARG A 89 -5.94 -4.34 -10.28
N TYR A 90 -5.01 -3.50 -9.84
CA TYR A 90 -3.72 -3.30 -10.52
C TYR A 90 -2.94 -4.62 -10.64
N TYR A 91 -2.82 -5.37 -9.53
CA TYR A 91 -2.14 -6.67 -9.56
C TYR A 91 -2.88 -7.70 -10.41
N ASN A 92 -4.22 -7.73 -10.37
CA ASN A 92 -5.01 -8.64 -11.21
C ASN A 92 -4.85 -8.35 -12.72
N VAL A 93 -4.76 -7.08 -13.10
CA VAL A 93 -4.49 -6.68 -14.49
C VAL A 93 -3.07 -7.09 -14.90
N ARG A 94 -2.07 -6.78 -14.07
CA ARG A 94 -0.68 -7.22 -14.34
C ARG A 94 -0.57 -8.73 -14.52
N MET A 95 -1.23 -9.51 -13.67
CA MET A 95 -1.22 -10.98 -13.83
C MET A 95 -1.82 -11.42 -15.16
N ARG A 96 -2.84 -10.74 -15.69
CA ARG A 96 -3.44 -11.05 -17.00
C ARG A 96 -2.55 -10.60 -18.17
N GLU A 97 -1.93 -9.43 -18.08
CA GLU A 97 -1.10 -8.87 -19.14
C GLU A 97 0.30 -9.50 -19.21
N GLU A 98 0.86 -9.88 -18.05
CA GLU A 98 2.19 -10.47 -17.92
C GLU A 98 2.15 -12.02 -17.88
N SER A 99 0.95 -12.63 -17.91
CA SER A 99 0.78 -14.08 -18.13
C SER A 99 0.23 -14.44 -19.52
N PRO A 100 0.98 -14.24 -20.62
CA PRO A 100 0.77 -15.02 -21.84
C PRO A 100 1.13 -16.51 -21.65
N LEU A 101 1.93 -16.84 -20.63
CA LEU A 101 2.55 -18.17 -20.42
C LEU A 101 1.67 -19.23 -19.77
N LEU A 102 0.43 -18.90 -19.39
CA LEU A 102 -0.48 -19.83 -18.70
C LEU A 102 -1.69 -20.22 -19.53
N SER A 103 -1.62 -20.08 -20.86
CA SER A 103 -2.59 -20.76 -21.71
C SER A 103 -2.36 -22.28 -21.63
N PRO A 104 -3.43 -23.11 -21.57
CA PRO A 104 -3.30 -24.56 -21.63
C PRO A 104 -2.48 -25.05 -22.83
N GLU A 105 -2.50 -24.29 -23.93
CA GLU A 105 -1.74 -24.54 -25.15
C GLU A 105 -0.23 -24.31 -24.94
N MET A 106 0.17 -23.21 -24.30
CA MET A 106 1.58 -22.90 -24.00
C MET A 106 2.21 -23.86 -22.98
N THR A 107 1.41 -24.35 -22.02
CA THR A 107 1.87 -25.37 -21.06
C THR A 107 2.16 -26.69 -21.76
N ARG A 108 1.34 -27.11 -22.73
CA ARG A 108 1.62 -28.33 -23.52
C ARG A 108 2.91 -28.20 -24.31
N GLU A 109 3.12 -27.07 -24.97
CA GLU A 109 4.28 -26.88 -25.85
C GLU A 109 5.62 -26.96 -25.10
N PHE A 110 5.64 -26.48 -23.84
CA PHE A 110 6.81 -26.57 -22.95
C PHE A 110 7.16 -28.00 -22.54
N PHE A 111 6.16 -28.88 -22.33
CA PHE A 111 6.40 -30.29 -21.96
C PHE A 111 6.56 -31.23 -23.15
N THR A 112 6.17 -30.83 -24.36
CA THR A 112 6.28 -31.67 -25.57
C THR A 112 7.55 -31.45 -26.37
N LYS A 113 8.35 -30.42 -26.08
CA LYS A 113 9.64 -30.25 -26.76
C LYS A 113 10.70 -31.10 -26.06
N PRO A 114 11.25 -32.15 -26.70
CA PRO A 114 12.39 -32.86 -26.13
C PRO A 114 13.56 -31.89 -26.05
N ALA A 115 14.21 -31.82 -24.88
CA ALA A 115 15.48 -31.13 -24.75
C ALA A 115 16.46 -31.79 -25.73
N HIS A 116 16.79 -31.09 -26.81
CA HIS A 116 17.89 -31.49 -27.67
C HIS A 116 19.17 -31.40 -26.83
N GLY A 117 19.74 -32.57 -26.51
CA GLY A 117 21.12 -32.71 -26.05
C GLY A 117 22.11 -32.48 -27.17
#